data_AF-A0A4T2H9R8-F1
#
_entry.id   AF-A0A4T2H9R8-F1
#
_cell.length_a   1.000
_cell.length_b   1.000
_cell.length_c   1.000
_cell.angle_alpha   90.00
_cell.angle_beta   90.00
_cell.angle_gamma   90.00
#
_symmetry.space_group_name_H-M   'P 1'
#
loop_
_entity.id
_entity.type
_entity.pdbx_description
1 polymer ?
#
loop_
_entity_poly.entity_id
_entity_poly.type
_entity_poly.pdbx_seq_one_letter_code
_entity_poly.pdbx_strand_id
1 'polypeptide(L)'
;MENTPRLNLVIDVLMLAGAILAQSGAEIHRVEDTMIRIAHSQGIEQANVLAIPAAIFFSIDHTNISRMKRIVNSNYDMQKVCDVNQISRSLANKEISLEDAWIQLNAIKQQKPPYNNMQITLAAVVAAPFFTIMFGGSLLDAAGAVLATALAFPISLIVDRYVGIDFVTTFVGAFIFSLTSYLLSATTTLPINPNLINAGAVMPFVPGIAFTNAVRDLMTNHINTGMTKFFQTALIILSLGAGTTVAFMLVR
;
A
#
# COMPACT_ATOMS: atom_id res chain seq x y z
N MET A 1 -29.79 28.09 -14.95
CA MET A 1 -30.11 26.97 -14.02
C MET A 1 -30.05 25.59 -14.71
N GLU A 2 -29.43 25.48 -15.90
CA GLU A 2 -29.53 24.28 -16.77
C GLU A 2 -28.36 23.28 -16.64
N ASN A 3 -27.34 23.52 -15.79
CA ASN A 3 -26.11 22.71 -15.71
C ASN A 3 -25.91 21.92 -14.40
N THR A 4 -26.88 21.91 -13.48
CA THR A 4 -26.76 21.24 -12.17
C THR A 4 -26.48 19.74 -12.26
N PRO A 5 -27.12 18.95 -13.14
CA PRO A 5 -26.89 17.51 -13.22
C PRO A 5 -25.48 17.17 -13.71
N ARG A 6 -25.01 17.88 -14.74
CA ARG A 6 -23.67 17.69 -15.31
C ARG A 6 -22.59 18.09 -14.30
N LEU A 7 -22.76 19.22 -13.62
CA LEU A 7 -21.83 19.65 -12.58
C LEU A 7 -21.74 18.64 -11.44
N ASN A 8 -22.86 18.08 -10.99
CA ASN A 8 -22.87 17.02 -9.98
C ASN A 8 -22.10 15.78 -10.46
N LEU A 9 -22.29 15.36 -11.72
CA LEU A 9 -21.56 14.22 -12.27
C LEU A 9 -20.04 14.47 -12.31
N VAL A 10 -19.60 15.68 -12.68
CA VAL A 10 -18.17 16.05 -12.65
C VAL A 10 -17.60 15.89 -11.24
N ILE A 11 -18.31 16.42 -10.25
CA ILE A 11 -17.93 16.35 -8.85
C ILE A 11 -17.90 14.90 -8.36
N ASP A 12 -18.89 14.09 -8.74
CA ASP A 12 -18.94 12.68 -8.36
C ASP A 12 -17.77 11.89 -8.98
N VAL A 13 -17.43 12.13 -10.25
CA VAL A 13 -16.29 11.51 -10.95
C VAL A 13 -14.96 11.86 -10.27
N LEU A 14 -14.68 13.16 -10.04
CA LEU A 14 -13.42 13.56 -9.39
C LEU A 14 -13.33 13.07 -7.95
N MET A 15 -14.43 13.08 -7.19
CA MET A 15 -14.46 12.58 -5.81
C MET A 15 -14.33 11.06 -5.74
N LEU A 16 -14.80 10.34 -6.77
CA LEU A 16 -14.61 8.90 -6.89
C LEU A 16 -13.16 8.56 -7.25
N ALA A 17 -12.59 9.23 -8.26
CA ALA A 17 -11.19 9.05 -8.64
C ALA A 17 -10.24 9.35 -7.47
N GLY A 18 -10.40 10.49 -6.81
CA GLY A 18 -9.61 10.86 -5.64
C GLY A 18 -9.72 9.85 -4.50
N ALA A 19 -10.93 9.39 -4.21
CA ALA A 19 -11.14 8.39 -3.17
C ALA A 19 -10.48 7.04 -3.49
N ILE A 20 -10.56 6.57 -4.74
CA ILE A 20 -9.89 5.33 -5.15
C ILE A 20 -8.38 5.49 -5.02
N LEU A 21 -7.80 6.61 -5.47
CA LEU A 21 -6.36 6.86 -5.35
C LEU A 21 -5.89 6.88 -3.89
N ALA A 22 -6.58 7.62 -3.02
CA ALA A 22 -6.25 7.70 -1.60
C ALA A 22 -6.40 6.34 -0.90
N GLN A 23 -7.46 5.60 -1.20
CA GLN A 23 -7.67 4.24 -0.67
C GLN A 23 -6.63 3.25 -1.18
N SER A 24 -6.10 3.45 -2.39
CA SER A 24 -5.13 2.55 -3.02
C SER A 24 -3.67 2.87 -2.65
N GLY A 25 -3.45 3.83 -1.73
CA GLY A 25 -2.12 4.18 -1.23
C GLY A 25 -1.32 5.14 -2.11
N ALA A 26 -1.98 5.90 -3.00
CA ALA A 26 -1.32 6.93 -3.80
C ALA A 26 -0.68 8.03 -2.94
N GLU A 27 0.35 8.67 -3.49
CA GLU A 27 0.95 9.90 -2.97
C GLU A 27 -0.10 11.02 -3.00
N ILE A 28 -0.16 11.85 -1.95
CA ILE A 28 -1.27 12.82 -1.81
C ILE A 28 -1.28 13.83 -2.94
N HIS A 29 -0.11 14.34 -3.33
CA HIS A 29 -0.03 15.29 -4.44
C HIS A 29 -0.58 14.71 -5.76
N ARG A 30 -0.50 13.39 -5.99
CA ARG A 30 -1.09 12.74 -7.17
C ARG A 30 -2.61 12.63 -7.07
N VAL A 31 -3.15 12.47 -5.87
CA VAL A 31 -4.59 12.52 -5.62
C VAL A 31 -5.12 13.90 -5.99
N GLU A 32 -4.49 14.95 -5.46
CA GLU A 32 -4.89 16.34 -5.70
C GLU A 32 -4.73 16.73 -7.18
N ASP A 33 -3.58 16.47 -7.79
CA ASP A 33 -3.34 16.73 -9.22
C ASP A 33 -4.37 16.03 -10.12
N THR A 34 -4.72 14.79 -9.81
CA THR A 34 -5.72 14.04 -10.60
C THR A 34 -7.10 14.68 -10.49
N MET A 35 -7.52 15.08 -9.28
CA MET A 35 -8.82 15.71 -9.07
C MET A 35 -8.90 17.08 -9.75
N ILE A 36 -7.84 17.89 -9.63
CA ILE A 36 -7.73 19.21 -10.29
C ILE A 36 -7.75 19.04 -11.82
N ARG A 37 -6.98 18.08 -12.35
CA ARG A 37 -6.95 17.77 -13.79
C ARG A 37 -8.35 17.41 -14.33
N ILE A 38 -9.09 16.56 -13.61
CA ILE A 38 -10.47 16.21 -13.99
C ILE A 38 -11.35 17.46 -13.95
N ALA A 39 -11.30 18.26 -12.89
CA ALA A 39 -12.08 19.49 -12.76
C ALA A 39 -11.82 20.48 -13.91
N HIS A 40 -10.55 20.73 -14.21
CA HIS A 40 -10.12 21.65 -15.29
C HIS A 40 -10.57 21.15 -16.66
N SER A 41 -10.48 19.84 -16.93
CA SER A 41 -10.96 19.27 -18.20
C SER A 41 -12.45 19.49 -18.47
N GLN A 42 -13.22 19.70 -17.40
CA GLN A 42 -14.67 19.93 -17.46
C GLN A 42 -15.04 21.42 -17.31
N GLY A 43 -14.05 22.32 -17.36
CA GLY A 43 -14.26 23.77 -17.31
C GLY A 43 -14.37 24.38 -15.91
N ILE A 44 -13.98 23.65 -14.85
CA ILE A 44 -13.93 24.17 -13.48
C ILE A 44 -12.49 24.61 -13.20
N GLU A 45 -12.16 25.89 -13.42
CA GLU A 45 -10.79 26.41 -13.27
C GLU A 45 -10.41 26.73 -11.81
N GLN A 46 -11.38 27.10 -10.97
CA GLN A 46 -11.13 27.49 -9.58
C GLN A 46 -11.50 26.36 -8.61
N ALA A 47 -10.92 25.19 -8.85
CA ALA A 47 -11.10 24.00 -8.01
C ALA A 47 -10.06 23.94 -6.90
N ASN A 48 -10.51 23.84 -5.65
CA ASN A 48 -9.65 23.62 -4.50
C ASN A 48 -9.83 22.19 -3.99
N VAL A 49 -8.71 21.47 -3.86
CA VAL A 49 -8.67 20.10 -3.36
C VAL A 49 -7.69 20.07 -2.19
N LEU A 50 -8.11 19.43 -1.10
CA LEU A 50 -7.23 19.09 0.01
C LEU A 50 -7.43 17.61 0.35
N ALA A 51 -6.39 16.82 0.18
CA ALA A 51 -6.39 15.40 0.52
C ALA A 51 -5.50 15.13 1.74
N ILE A 52 -6.08 14.44 2.72
CA ILE A 52 -5.38 13.90 3.88
C ILE A 52 -5.71 12.40 4.01
N PRO A 53 -4.92 11.59 4.72
CA PRO A 53 -5.14 10.14 4.78
C PRO A 53 -6.55 9.73 5.18
N ALA A 54 -7.22 10.52 6.03
CA ALA A 54 -8.55 10.23 6.56
C ALA A 54 -9.70 10.84 5.74
N ALA A 55 -9.45 11.81 4.85
CA ALA A 55 -10.51 12.55 4.16
C ALA A 55 -10.00 13.31 2.93
N ILE A 56 -10.90 13.49 1.98
CA ILE A 56 -10.73 14.37 0.82
C ILE A 56 -11.75 15.48 0.90
N PHE A 57 -11.31 16.71 0.73
CA PHE A 57 -12.12 17.91 0.66
C PHE A 57 -12.00 18.51 -0.73
N PHE A 58 -13.15 18.89 -1.29
CA PHE A 58 -13.25 19.58 -2.58
C PHE A 58 -14.17 20.78 -2.43
N SER A 59 -13.79 21.91 -3.01
CA SER A 59 -14.64 23.09 -3.16
C SER A 59 -14.34 23.83 -4.46
N ILE A 60 -15.31 24.63 -4.90
CA ILE A 60 -15.14 25.54 -6.05
C ILE A 60 -15.20 26.97 -5.52
N ASP A 61 -14.19 27.78 -5.82
CA ASP A 61 -14.14 29.17 -5.32
C ASP A 61 -15.33 29.99 -5.77
N HIS A 62 -15.69 30.97 -4.92
CA HIS A 62 -16.82 31.87 -5.13
C HIS A 62 -18.18 31.16 -5.33
N THR A 63 -18.30 29.90 -4.89
CA THR A 63 -19.55 29.14 -4.88
C THR A 63 -19.82 28.51 -3.51
N ASN A 64 -21.06 28.07 -3.28
CA ASN A 64 -21.42 27.30 -2.09
C ASN A 64 -21.23 25.77 -2.27
N ILE A 65 -20.43 25.36 -3.27
CA ILE A 65 -20.23 23.95 -3.58
C ILE A 65 -19.01 23.44 -2.82
N SER A 66 -19.28 22.56 -1.85
CA SER A 66 -18.26 21.79 -1.15
C SER A 66 -18.68 20.32 -1.04
N ARG A 67 -17.70 19.43 -1.09
CA ARG A 67 -17.86 18.00 -0.84
C ARG A 67 -16.72 17.52 0.05
N MET A 68 -17.07 16.61 0.96
CA MET A 68 -16.10 15.89 1.75
C MET A 68 -16.39 14.40 1.63
N LYS A 69 -15.32 13.61 1.52
CA LYS A 69 -15.41 12.16 1.53
C LYS A 69 -14.39 11.60 2.52
N ARG A 70 -14.89 10.91 3.53
CA ARG A 70 -14.06 10.17 4.47
C ARG A 70 -13.43 8.95 3.80
N ILE A 71 -12.15 8.73 4.08
CA ILE A 71 -11.40 7.54 3.69
C ILE A 71 -11.34 6.64 4.93
N VAL A 72 -11.92 5.44 4.83
CA VAL A 72 -12.10 4.53 5.97
C VAL A 72 -11.00 3.47 6.03
N ASN A 73 -10.65 2.89 4.87
CA ASN A 73 -9.65 1.85 4.75
C ASN A 73 -8.65 2.25 3.65
N SER A 74 -7.39 1.88 3.82
CA SER A 74 -6.36 2.03 2.78
C SER A 74 -5.64 0.70 2.59
N ASN A 75 -5.68 0.16 1.38
CA ASN A 75 -4.92 -1.01 0.97
C ASN A 75 -4.11 -0.63 -0.25
N TYR A 76 -2.80 -0.90 -0.24
CA TYR A 76 -1.94 -0.57 -1.36
C TYR A 76 -2.32 -1.40 -2.59
N ASP A 77 -2.77 -0.73 -3.64
CA ASP A 77 -3.16 -1.35 -4.90
C ASP A 77 -2.67 -0.46 -6.06
N MET A 78 -1.45 -0.75 -6.52
CA MET A 78 -0.82 0.04 -7.58
C MET A 78 -1.53 -0.12 -8.94
N GLN A 79 -2.26 -1.22 -9.15
CA GLN A 79 -3.05 -1.39 -10.36
C GLN A 79 -4.18 -0.36 -10.40
N LYS A 80 -4.94 -0.22 -9.31
CA LYS A 80 -5.99 0.82 -9.22
C LYS A 80 -5.43 2.23 -9.36
N VAL A 81 -4.24 2.50 -8.82
CA VAL A 81 -3.57 3.79 -9.00
C VAL A 81 -3.26 4.05 -10.48
N CYS A 82 -2.71 3.07 -11.20
CA CYS A 82 -2.43 3.20 -12.63
C CYS A 82 -3.72 3.39 -13.45
N ASP A 83 -4.74 2.58 -13.21
CA ASP A 83 -5.99 2.59 -13.97
C ASP A 83 -6.74 3.92 -13.81
N VAL A 84 -6.84 4.46 -12.58
CA VAL A 84 -7.46 5.77 -12.35
C VAL A 84 -6.67 6.91 -13.01
N ASN A 85 -5.34 6.85 -12.98
CA ASN A 85 -4.51 7.85 -13.65
C ASN A 85 -4.67 7.80 -15.18
N GLN A 86 -4.83 6.60 -15.74
CA GLN A 86 -5.09 6.45 -17.17
C GLN A 86 -6.45 7.06 -17.53
N ILE A 87 -7.49 6.77 -16.75
CA ILE A 87 -8.83 7.36 -16.95
C ILE A 87 -8.78 8.89 -16.86
N SER A 88 -8.07 9.46 -15.88
CA SER A 88 -8.00 10.92 -15.73
C SER A 88 -7.31 11.60 -16.92
N ARG A 89 -6.28 10.96 -17.49
CA ARG A 89 -5.59 11.43 -18.69
C ARG A 89 -6.47 11.31 -19.93
N SER A 90 -7.10 10.17 -20.15
CA SER A 90 -8.00 9.97 -21.28
C SER A 90 -9.21 10.91 -21.23
N LEU A 91 -9.77 11.17 -20.04
CA LEU A 91 -10.83 12.16 -19.86
C LEU A 91 -10.33 13.58 -20.17
N ALA A 92 -9.15 13.95 -19.66
CA ALA A 92 -8.54 15.26 -19.92
C ALA A 92 -8.21 15.49 -21.40
N ASN A 93 -7.81 14.43 -22.11
CA ASN A 93 -7.54 14.44 -23.55
C ASN A 93 -8.80 14.35 -24.41
N LYS A 94 -9.99 14.24 -23.80
CA LYS A 94 -11.29 14.05 -24.50
C LYS A 94 -11.36 12.74 -25.32
N GLU A 95 -10.59 11.73 -24.92
CA GLU A 95 -10.63 10.38 -25.52
C GLU A 95 -11.85 9.58 -25.03
N ILE A 96 -12.35 9.89 -23.84
CA ILE A 96 -13.55 9.28 -23.23
C ILE A 96 -14.52 10.35 -22.74
N SER A 97 -15.80 10.01 -22.66
CA SER A 97 -16.81 10.89 -22.07
C SER A 97 -16.77 10.88 -20.53
N LEU A 98 -17.46 11.82 -19.90
CA LEU A 98 -17.57 11.89 -18.44
C LEU A 98 -18.36 10.69 -17.89
N GLU A 99 -19.39 10.26 -18.62
CA GLU A 99 -20.21 9.10 -18.33
C GLU A 99 -19.39 7.81 -18.43
N ASP A 100 -18.53 7.69 -19.44
CA ASP A 100 -17.61 6.54 -19.57
C ASP A 100 -16.61 6.50 -18.41
N ALA A 101 -16.04 7.64 -18.04
CA ALA A 101 -15.15 7.74 -16.89
C ALA A 101 -15.85 7.31 -15.59
N TRP A 102 -17.10 7.73 -15.38
CA TRP A 102 -17.91 7.29 -14.23
C TRP A 102 -18.11 5.77 -14.19
N ILE A 103 -18.44 5.16 -15.33
CA ILE A 103 -18.64 3.71 -15.45
C ILE A 103 -17.33 2.97 -15.15
N GLN A 104 -16.22 3.38 -15.78
CA GLN A 104 -14.92 2.74 -15.60
C GLN A 104 -14.40 2.87 -14.17
N LEU A 105 -14.54 4.04 -13.53
CA LEU A 105 -14.14 4.23 -12.13
C LEU A 105 -14.96 3.36 -11.17
N ASN A 106 -16.27 3.18 -11.43
CA ASN A 106 -17.09 2.28 -10.64
C ASN A 106 -16.70 0.81 -10.81
N ALA A 107 -16.29 0.41 -12.02
CA ALA A 107 -15.74 -0.92 -12.26
C ALA A 107 -14.45 -1.16 -11.46
N ILE A 108 -13.52 -0.19 -11.47
CA ILE A 108 -12.27 -0.26 -10.68
C ILE A 108 -12.57 -0.34 -9.18
N LYS A 109 -13.54 0.44 -8.68
CA LYS A 109 -13.94 0.40 -7.27
C LYS A 109 -14.41 -1.00 -6.86
N GLN A 110 -15.14 -1.70 -7.72
CA GLN A 110 -15.67 -3.04 -7.47
C GLN A 110 -14.67 -4.17 -7.78
N GLN A 111 -13.52 -3.84 -8.37
CA GLN A 111 -12.50 -4.82 -8.70
C GLN A 111 -11.95 -5.49 -7.44
N LYS A 112 -12.00 -6.82 -7.44
CA LYS A 112 -11.40 -7.67 -6.41
C LYS A 112 -9.88 -7.63 -6.52
N PRO A 113 -9.15 -7.94 -5.42
CA PRO A 113 -7.71 -8.11 -5.48
C PRO A 113 -7.31 -9.05 -6.63
N PRO A 114 -6.28 -8.71 -7.42
CA PRO A 114 -5.90 -9.50 -8.60
C PRO A 114 -5.36 -10.89 -8.24
N TYR A 115 -4.90 -11.08 -7.00
CA TYR A 115 -4.27 -12.30 -6.54
C TYR A 115 -4.93 -12.84 -5.28
N ASN A 116 -5.07 -14.16 -5.21
CA ASN A 116 -5.53 -14.85 -4.00
C ASN A 116 -4.38 -15.06 -3.00
N ASN A 117 -4.71 -15.40 -1.75
CA ASN A 117 -3.74 -15.57 -0.68
C ASN A 117 -2.65 -16.63 -1.01
N MET A 118 -2.98 -17.66 -1.79
CA MET A 118 -2.01 -18.69 -2.18
C MET A 118 -1.00 -18.16 -3.20
N GLN A 119 -1.46 -17.39 -4.19
CA GLN A 119 -0.59 -16.74 -5.17
C GLN A 119 0.35 -15.74 -4.52
N ILE A 120 -0.15 -14.92 -3.58
CA ILE A 120 0.67 -13.95 -2.84
C ILE A 120 1.68 -14.68 -1.95
N THR A 121 1.27 -15.76 -1.28
CA THR A 121 2.19 -16.60 -0.48
C THR A 121 3.30 -17.19 -1.35
N LEU A 122 2.95 -17.78 -2.49
CA LEU A 122 3.94 -18.37 -3.40
C LEU A 122 4.91 -17.29 -3.90
N ALA A 123 4.42 -16.11 -4.25
CA ALA A 123 5.26 -14.98 -4.64
C ALA A 123 6.23 -14.56 -3.51
N ALA A 124 5.75 -14.48 -2.26
CA ALA A 124 6.58 -14.15 -1.12
C ALA A 124 7.68 -15.21 -0.87
N VAL A 125 7.30 -16.49 -0.93
CA VAL A 125 8.21 -17.64 -0.75
C VAL A 125 9.27 -17.70 -1.84
N VAL A 126 8.90 -17.40 -3.09
CA VAL A 126 9.84 -17.35 -4.21
C VAL A 126 10.75 -16.13 -4.11
N ALA A 127 10.26 -14.98 -3.63
CA ALA A 127 11.06 -13.75 -3.55
C ALA A 127 12.13 -13.80 -2.45
N ALA A 128 11.82 -14.34 -1.27
CA ALA A 128 12.71 -14.44 -0.12
C ALA A 128 14.14 -14.97 -0.42
N PRO A 129 14.33 -16.12 -1.10
CA PRO A 129 15.67 -16.65 -1.40
C PRO A 129 16.52 -15.72 -2.27
N PHE A 130 15.92 -14.98 -3.21
CA PHE A 130 16.66 -14.03 -4.03
C PHE A 130 17.19 -12.87 -3.20
N PHE A 131 16.44 -12.39 -2.22
CA PHE A 131 16.92 -11.38 -1.29
C PHE A 131 18.04 -11.91 -0.39
N THR A 132 17.93 -13.14 0.11
CA THR A 132 19.02 -13.77 0.86
C THR A 132 20.31 -13.84 0.05
N ILE A 133 20.24 -14.26 -1.22
CA ILE A 133 21.41 -14.28 -2.12
C ILE A 133 21.93 -12.87 -2.38
N MET A 134 21.04 -11.90 -2.62
CA MET A 134 21.41 -10.50 -2.84
C MET A 134 22.18 -9.91 -1.66
N PHE A 135 21.86 -10.31 -0.42
CA PHE A 135 22.58 -9.91 0.78
C PHE A 135 23.84 -10.73 1.08
N GLY A 136 24.29 -11.56 0.13
CA GLY A 136 25.51 -12.35 0.24
C GLY A 136 25.33 -13.72 0.89
N GLY A 137 24.09 -14.21 1.01
CA GLY A 137 23.78 -15.56 1.48
C GLY A 137 24.13 -16.66 0.48
N SER A 138 24.40 -17.84 1.00
CA SER A 138 24.61 -19.05 0.21
C SER A 138 23.28 -19.62 -0.30
N LEU A 139 23.34 -20.60 -1.22
CA LEU A 139 22.16 -21.34 -1.67
C LEU A 139 21.46 -22.11 -0.53
N LEU A 140 22.21 -22.50 0.51
CA LEU A 140 21.64 -23.13 1.70
C LEU A 140 20.85 -22.13 2.56
N ASP A 141 21.37 -20.91 2.70
CA ASP A 141 20.64 -19.82 3.37
C ASP A 141 19.36 -19.47 2.60
N ALA A 142 19.43 -19.44 1.27
CA ALA A 142 18.28 -19.22 0.41
C ALA A 142 17.20 -20.29 0.60
N ALA A 143 17.59 -21.57 0.69
CA ALA A 143 16.67 -22.67 1.01
C ALA A 143 16.06 -22.52 2.42
N GLY A 144 16.85 -22.06 3.40
CA GLY A 144 16.36 -21.71 4.72
C GLY A 144 15.31 -20.59 4.69
N ALA A 145 15.50 -19.59 3.83
CA ALA A 145 14.57 -18.47 3.68
C ALA A 145 13.25 -18.91 3.04
N VAL A 146 13.29 -19.84 2.08
CA VAL A 146 12.09 -20.48 1.53
C VAL A 146 11.26 -21.12 2.65
N LEU A 147 11.88 -21.91 3.52
CA LEU A 147 11.20 -22.57 4.63
C LEU A 147 10.63 -21.55 5.64
N ALA A 148 11.45 -20.58 6.05
CA ALA A 148 11.07 -19.55 7.01
C ALA A 148 9.88 -18.72 6.52
N THR A 149 9.90 -18.27 5.26
CA THR A 149 8.80 -17.50 4.66
C THR A 149 7.57 -18.36 4.36
N ALA A 150 7.75 -19.63 3.95
CA ALA A 150 6.63 -20.54 3.70
C ALA A 150 5.80 -20.84 4.95
N LEU A 151 6.43 -20.78 6.13
CA LEU A 151 5.72 -20.87 7.41
C LEU A 151 5.17 -19.52 7.86
N ALA A 152 5.99 -18.47 7.84
CA ALA A 152 5.63 -17.18 8.41
C ALA A 152 4.49 -16.47 7.65
N PHE A 153 4.53 -16.47 6.31
CA PHE A 153 3.63 -15.66 5.50
C PHE A 153 2.16 -16.15 5.52
N PRO A 154 1.86 -17.46 5.40
CA PRO A 154 0.48 -17.93 5.59
C PRO A 154 -0.05 -17.65 6.99
N ILE A 155 0.79 -17.81 8.01
CA ILE A 155 0.37 -17.57 9.40
C ILE A 155 0.09 -16.09 9.62
N SER A 156 0.91 -15.18 9.07
CA SER A 156 0.63 -13.76 9.15
C SER A 156 -0.69 -13.40 8.44
N LEU A 157 -0.99 -13.98 7.27
CA LEU A 157 -2.29 -13.77 6.61
C LEU A 157 -3.48 -14.27 7.44
N ILE A 158 -3.30 -15.33 8.22
CA ILE A 158 -4.32 -15.82 9.15
C ILE A 158 -4.49 -14.84 10.32
N VAL A 159 -3.38 -14.40 10.93
CA VAL A 159 -3.39 -13.42 12.03
C VAL A 159 -4.04 -12.12 11.59
N ASP A 160 -3.72 -11.63 10.39
CA ASP A 160 -4.30 -10.44 9.80
C ASP A 160 -5.82 -10.53 9.71
N ARG A 161 -6.34 -11.68 9.26
CA ARG A 161 -7.79 -11.92 9.13
C ARG A 161 -8.52 -11.86 10.47
N TYR A 162 -7.91 -12.33 11.56
CA TYR A 162 -8.58 -12.42 12.87
C TYR A 162 -8.32 -11.21 13.77
N VAL A 163 -7.13 -10.61 13.70
CA VAL A 163 -6.71 -9.50 14.57
C VAL A 163 -6.90 -8.15 13.89
N GLY A 164 -6.60 -8.05 12.59
CA GLY A 164 -6.75 -6.80 11.82
C GLY A 164 -5.85 -5.65 12.29
N ILE A 165 -4.71 -5.95 12.92
CA ILE A 165 -3.73 -4.95 13.40
C ILE A 165 -2.37 -5.25 12.77
N ASP A 166 -1.93 -4.41 11.83
CA ASP A 166 -0.66 -4.54 11.09
C ASP A 166 0.54 -4.81 12.01
N PHE A 167 0.59 -4.12 13.16
CA PHE A 167 1.64 -4.31 14.17
C PHE A 167 1.69 -5.77 14.64
N VAL A 168 0.55 -6.39 14.97
CA VAL A 168 0.50 -7.76 15.49
C VAL A 168 0.79 -8.76 14.37
N THR A 169 0.19 -8.56 13.19
CA THR A 169 0.43 -9.38 11.99
C THR A 169 1.92 -9.45 11.65
N THR A 170 2.57 -8.29 11.63
CA THR A 170 4.00 -8.15 11.31
C THR A 170 4.88 -8.75 12.40
N PHE A 171 4.51 -8.58 13.67
CA PHE A 171 5.23 -9.13 14.82
C PHE A 171 5.26 -10.66 14.74
N VAL A 172 4.10 -11.28 14.50
CA VAL A 172 3.98 -12.74 14.41
C VAL A 172 4.73 -13.28 13.20
N GLY A 173 4.63 -12.61 12.04
CA GLY A 173 5.42 -12.97 10.87
C GLY A 173 6.92 -12.94 11.15
N ALA A 174 7.41 -11.86 11.75
CA ALA A 174 8.80 -11.70 12.15
C ALA A 174 9.28 -12.72 13.17
N PHE A 175 8.45 -12.99 14.17
CA PHE A 175 8.71 -14.02 15.15
C PHE A 175 8.88 -15.39 14.50
N ILE A 176 7.96 -15.79 13.61
CA ILE A 176 7.96 -17.14 13.01
C ILE A 176 9.13 -17.32 12.05
N PHE A 177 9.39 -16.38 11.13
CA PHE A 177 10.51 -16.55 10.19
C PHE A 177 11.84 -16.54 10.96
N SER A 178 11.95 -15.71 12.00
CA SER A 178 13.18 -15.61 12.79
C SER A 178 13.40 -16.84 13.64
N LEU A 179 12.35 -17.34 14.30
CA LEU A 179 12.41 -18.56 15.09
C LEU A 179 12.80 -19.75 14.21
N THR A 180 12.20 -19.86 13.02
CA THR A 180 12.54 -20.92 12.05
C THR A 180 14.00 -20.85 11.63
N SER A 181 14.51 -19.64 11.33
CA SER A 181 15.90 -19.44 10.93
C SER A 181 16.90 -19.84 12.03
N TYR A 182 16.64 -19.42 13.27
CA TYR A 182 17.50 -19.77 14.40
C TYR A 182 17.41 -21.26 14.77
N LEU A 183 16.22 -21.87 14.74
CA LEU A 183 16.07 -23.30 14.98
C LEU A 183 16.76 -24.15 13.90
N LEU A 184 16.66 -23.74 12.63
CA LEU A 184 17.37 -24.42 11.55
C LEU A 184 18.89 -24.37 11.79
N SER A 185 19.41 -23.20 12.15
CA SER A 185 20.83 -23.01 12.48
C SER A 185 21.28 -23.80 13.72
N ALA A 186 20.40 -24.01 14.71
CA ALA A 186 20.73 -24.75 15.92
C ALA A 186 20.66 -26.28 15.74
N THR A 187 19.80 -26.76 14.84
CA THR A 187 19.53 -28.19 14.65
C THR A 187 20.33 -28.84 13.51
N THR A 188 20.80 -28.04 12.55
CA THR A 188 21.55 -28.55 11.41
C THR A 188 23.05 -28.30 11.57
N THR A 189 23.87 -29.21 11.05
CA THR A 189 25.33 -29.05 10.97
C THR A 189 25.78 -28.31 9.69
N LEU A 190 24.82 -27.87 8.88
CA LEU A 190 25.07 -27.17 7.63
C LEU A 190 25.59 -25.75 7.91
N PRO A 191 26.45 -25.19 7.04
CA PRO A 191 26.98 -23.84 7.21
C PRO A 191 25.91 -22.81 6.80
N ILE A 192 24.88 -22.64 7.64
CA ILE A 192 23.83 -21.66 7.44
C ILE A 192 23.95 -20.49 8.41
N ASN A 193 23.60 -19.31 7.95
CA ASN A 193 23.65 -18.07 8.71
C ASN A 193 22.23 -17.55 8.96
N PRO A 194 21.69 -17.66 10.19
CA PRO A 194 20.32 -17.25 10.50
C PRO A 194 20.08 -15.75 10.26
N ASN A 195 21.12 -14.91 10.33
CA ASN A 195 20.97 -13.48 10.05
C ASN A 195 20.72 -13.21 8.56
N LEU A 196 21.35 -13.98 7.65
CA LEU A 196 21.13 -13.85 6.20
C LEU A 196 19.79 -14.43 5.77
N ILE A 197 19.36 -15.51 6.42
CA ILE A 197 18.01 -16.07 6.25
C ILE A 197 16.98 -15.00 6.66
N ASN A 198 17.12 -14.42 7.86
CA ASN A 198 16.25 -13.35 8.35
C ASN A 198 16.23 -12.13 7.43
N ALA A 199 17.40 -11.72 6.92
CA ALA A 199 17.51 -10.58 6.01
C ALA A 199 16.73 -10.79 4.70
N GLY A 200 16.64 -12.01 4.17
CA GLY A 200 15.79 -12.29 3.01
C GLY A 200 14.32 -12.49 3.36
N ALA A 201 14.04 -13.23 4.43
CA ALA A 201 12.67 -13.57 4.85
C ALA A 201 11.86 -12.37 5.33
N VAL A 202 12.52 -11.30 5.80
CA VAL A 202 11.85 -10.06 6.24
C VAL A 202 11.27 -9.25 5.07
N MET A 203 11.85 -9.36 3.87
CA MET A 203 11.58 -8.43 2.77
C MET A 203 10.11 -8.37 2.31
N PRO A 204 9.36 -9.51 2.24
CA PRO A 204 7.92 -9.46 1.95
C PRO A 204 7.08 -8.71 2.98
N PHE A 205 7.59 -8.54 4.20
CA PHE A 205 6.92 -7.86 5.31
C PHE A 205 7.33 -6.39 5.44
N VAL A 206 8.37 -5.95 4.74
CA VAL A 206 8.85 -4.57 4.82
C VAL A 206 7.85 -3.64 4.10
N PRO A 207 7.30 -2.62 4.78
CA PRO A 207 6.37 -1.67 4.19
C PRO A 207 7.08 -0.62 3.30
N GLY A 208 7.84 -1.07 2.30
CA GLY A 208 8.71 -0.20 1.50
C GLY A 208 7.96 0.88 0.69
N ILE A 209 6.80 0.53 0.12
CA ILE A 209 5.95 1.48 -0.62
C ILE A 209 5.43 2.57 0.33
N ALA A 210 4.91 2.19 1.49
CA ALA A 210 4.38 3.12 2.49
C ALA A 210 5.48 4.09 2.97
N PHE A 211 6.67 3.56 3.27
CA PHE A 211 7.83 4.37 3.66
C PHE A 211 8.23 5.37 2.58
N THR A 212 8.36 4.89 1.33
CA THR A 212 8.75 5.74 0.20
C THR A 212 7.74 6.86 -0.04
N ASN A 213 6.44 6.53 0.04
CA ASN A 213 5.36 7.51 -0.10
C ASN A 213 5.36 8.51 1.05
N ALA A 214 5.62 8.08 2.29
CA ALA A 214 5.72 8.98 3.44
C ALA A 214 6.83 10.02 3.24
N VAL A 215 8.02 9.57 2.84
CA VAL A 215 9.16 10.45 2.58
C VAL A 215 8.84 11.41 1.42
N ARG A 216 8.24 10.93 0.33
CA ARG A 216 7.85 11.77 -0.80
C ARG A 216 6.78 12.82 -0.44
N ASP A 217 5.79 12.45 0.37
CA ASP A 217 4.78 13.38 0.87
C ASP A 217 5.44 14.47 1.75
N LEU A 218 6.43 14.12 2.59
CA LEU A 218 7.23 15.11 3.33
C LEU A 218 8.00 16.06 2.40
N MET A 219 8.66 15.54 1.36
CA MET A 219 9.44 16.35 0.41
C MET A 219 8.58 17.29 -0.44
N THR A 220 7.30 16.97 -0.61
CA THR A 220 6.35 17.75 -1.43
C THR A 220 5.45 18.66 -0.60
N ASN A 221 5.88 19.03 0.62
CA ASN A 221 5.15 19.89 1.57
C ASN A 221 3.82 19.32 2.10
N HIS A 222 3.52 18.03 1.90
CA HIS A 222 2.39 17.34 2.53
C HIS A 222 2.78 16.81 3.91
N ILE A 223 3.22 17.71 4.80
CA ILE A 223 3.92 17.37 6.05
C ILE A 223 3.04 16.51 6.97
N ASN A 224 1.77 16.89 7.18
CA ASN A 224 0.86 16.15 8.05
C ASN A 224 0.67 14.70 7.58
N THR A 225 0.43 14.50 6.28
CA THR A 225 0.27 13.17 5.69
C THR A 225 1.56 12.36 5.77
N GLY A 226 2.68 12.99 5.39
CA GLY A 226 4.00 12.36 5.42
C GLY A 226 4.36 11.88 6.82
N MET A 227 4.14 12.70 7.85
CA MET A 227 4.37 12.32 9.25
C MET A 227 3.48 11.15 9.68
N THR A 228 2.17 11.18 9.39
CA THR A 228 1.26 10.08 9.75
C THR A 228 1.70 8.76 9.12
N LYS A 229 1.97 8.74 7.81
CA LYS A 229 2.44 7.53 7.11
C LYS A 229 3.80 7.06 7.62
N PHE A 230 4.70 7.99 7.92
CA PHE A 230 6.03 7.71 8.47
C PHE A 230 5.93 7.01 9.82
N PHE A 231 5.13 7.55 10.76
CA PHE A 231 4.93 6.94 12.07
C PHE A 231 4.27 5.56 11.97
N GLN A 232 3.26 5.40 11.11
CA GLN A 232 2.64 4.09 10.86
C GLN A 232 3.68 3.06 10.37
N THR A 233 4.50 3.46 9.40
CA THR A 233 5.56 2.59 8.86
C THR A 233 6.64 2.28 9.91
N ALA A 234 7.04 3.28 10.71
CA ALA A 234 8.00 3.09 11.78
C ALA A 234 7.52 2.09 12.83
N LEU A 235 6.23 2.11 13.20
CA LEU A 235 5.64 1.12 14.11
C LEU A 235 5.71 -0.30 13.53
N ILE A 236 5.48 -0.47 12.23
CA ILE A 236 5.61 -1.77 11.54
C ILE A 236 7.06 -2.25 11.54
N ILE A 237 8.03 -1.37 11.29
CA ILE A 237 9.46 -1.70 11.35
C ILE A 237 9.89 -2.08 12.77
N LEU A 238 9.41 -1.35 13.78
CA LEU A 238 9.63 -1.70 15.19
C LEU A 238 9.04 -3.06 15.54
N SER A 239 7.86 -3.37 15.00
CA SER A 239 7.22 -4.68 15.16
C SER A 239 8.07 -5.81 14.56
N LEU A 240 8.63 -5.62 13.35
CA LEU A 240 9.57 -6.56 12.76
C LEU A 240 10.76 -6.81 13.69
N GLY A 241 11.41 -5.74 14.14
CA GLY A 241 12.56 -5.83 15.04
C GLY A 241 12.22 -6.51 16.38
N ALA A 242 11.05 -6.24 16.94
CA ALA A 242 10.58 -6.87 18.17
C ALA A 242 10.38 -8.38 17.96
N GLY A 243 9.67 -8.78 16.91
CA GLY A 243 9.42 -10.19 16.58
C GLY A 243 10.73 -10.96 16.35
N THR A 244 11.66 -10.39 15.58
CA THR A 244 12.97 -11.03 15.35
C THR A 244 13.80 -11.16 16.64
N THR A 245 13.76 -10.15 17.51
CA THR A 245 14.51 -10.13 18.78
C THR A 245 13.98 -11.14 19.77
N VAL A 246 12.66 -11.25 19.93
CA VAL A 246 12.04 -12.24 20.82
C VAL A 246 12.38 -13.65 20.37
N ALA A 247 12.33 -13.94 19.07
CA ALA A 247 12.73 -15.23 18.53
C ALA A 247 14.20 -15.56 18.82
N PHE A 248 15.10 -14.58 18.67
CA PHE A 248 16.52 -14.75 19.00
C PHE A 248 16.74 -15.10 20.48
N MET A 249 16.03 -14.39 21.38
CA MET A 249 16.15 -14.62 22.83
C MET A 249 15.62 -15.99 23.28
N LEU A 250 14.70 -16.61 22.55
CA LEU A 250 14.16 -17.93 22.92
C LEU A 250 15.08 -19.10 22.54
N VAL A 251 15.91 -18.93 21.51
CA VAL A 251 16.79 -20.00 21.01
C VAL A 251 18.18 -19.94 21.65
N ARG A 252 18.55 -18.79 22.22
CA ARG A 252 19.81 -18.59 22.95
C ARG A 252 19.65 -18.88 24.45
#